data_AF-A0A7Y2F5K1-F1
#
_entry.id   AF-A0A7Y2F5K1-F1
#
_cell.length_a   1.000
_cell.length_b   1.000
_cell.length_c   1.000
_cell.angle_alpha   90.00
_cell.angle_beta   90.00
_cell.angle_gamma   90.00
#
_symmetry.space_group_name_H-M   'P 1'
#
loop_
_entity.id
_entity.type
_entity.pdbx_description
1 polymer ?
#
loop_
_entity_poly.entity_id
_entity_poly.type
_entity_poly.pdbx_seq_one_letter_code
_entity_poly.pdbx_strand_id
1 'polypeptide(L)'
;MQLMFLHAVGRLGLISSAVVLVGLFPVCSFAQVAVDAADVISSFDKNADGFSSDEVLINDTLRSRFLADLETDQPLGREQERAALLKLLQLRKAGKLTSRTTKRGPRVDAAVAPIAEIAARVVADRHQVTTDTILADPLLRAELQREAEKIDRDVDPYAVRKTVLNLRKKRALKPELVLRVANWERNIRTVTLDELRRLLQSDDTLRRPGIYLFRSEAGYLYIGEASNLSQRLTTHLKESDRPSLAQYLAGENAETITVELHLFPIDSPAKNVTVRRAYESELIRSRLPIFNVRP
;
A
#
# COMPACT_ATOMS: atom_id res chain seq x y z
N MET A 1 7.88 -59.69 61.87
CA MET A 1 6.68 -60.48 62.21
C MET A 1 5.46 -59.58 62.00
N GLN A 2 4.54 -60.00 61.14
CA GLN A 2 3.10 -59.66 61.09
C GLN A 2 2.67 -58.17 61.11
N LEU A 3 2.14 -57.62 60.02
CA LEU A 3 0.79 -57.76 59.42
C LEU A 3 -0.18 -56.65 59.86
N MET A 4 -0.54 -55.81 58.88
CA MET A 4 -1.91 -55.55 58.41
C MET A 4 -2.85 -54.54 59.10
N PHE A 5 -3.74 -54.03 58.22
CA PHE A 5 -4.98 -53.26 58.33
C PHE A 5 -4.90 -51.72 58.38
N LEU A 6 -5.27 -50.98 57.31
CA LEU A 6 -6.58 -50.72 56.65
C LEU A 6 -7.40 -49.64 57.39
N HIS A 7 -7.57 -48.46 56.78
CA HIS A 7 -8.90 -47.86 56.56
C HIS A 7 -8.84 -46.63 55.65
N ALA A 8 -9.76 -46.65 54.67
CA ALA A 8 -10.08 -45.58 53.76
C ALA A 8 -10.99 -44.51 54.40
N VAL A 9 -10.82 -43.24 54.05
CA VAL A 9 -11.89 -42.23 54.02
C VAL A 9 -11.63 -41.28 52.86
N GLY A 10 -12.58 -41.18 51.95
CA GLY A 10 -12.50 -40.37 50.73
C GLY A 10 -12.70 -38.88 50.94
N ARG A 11 -12.28 -38.11 49.94
CA ARG A 11 -12.82 -36.78 49.66
C ARG A 11 -12.98 -36.63 48.15
N LEU A 12 -14.25 -36.44 47.73
CA LEU A 12 -14.60 -35.96 46.41
C LEU A 12 -14.03 -34.54 46.23
N GLY A 13 -13.15 -34.37 45.24
CA GLY A 13 -12.77 -33.06 44.71
C GLY A 13 -13.81 -32.61 43.69
N LEU A 14 -14.52 -31.52 44.00
CA LEU A 14 -15.39 -30.81 43.07
C LEU A 14 -14.61 -30.35 41.84
N ILE A 15 -15.02 -30.83 40.66
CA ILE A 15 -14.63 -30.28 39.37
C ILE A 15 -15.41 -28.98 39.18
N SER A 16 -14.73 -27.85 39.30
CA SER A 16 -15.29 -26.52 39.01
C SER A 16 -15.32 -26.32 37.50
N SER A 17 -16.51 -26.39 36.92
CA SER A 17 -16.77 -26.05 35.52
C SER A 17 -16.51 -24.56 35.30
N ALA A 18 -15.43 -24.23 34.59
CA ALA A 18 -15.21 -22.90 34.04
C ALA A 18 -16.23 -22.66 32.93
N VAL A 19 -17.27 -21.89 33.23
CA VAL A 19 -18.20 -21.33 32.25
C VAL A 19 -17.43 -20.28 31.44
N VAL A 20 -17.02 -20.65 30.23
CA VAL A 20 -16.51 -19.71 29.24
C VAL A 20 -17.70 -18.87 28.76
N LEU A 21 -17.84 -17.68 29.32
CA LEU A 21 -18.78 -16.67 28.84
C LEU A 21 -18.27 -16.17 27.49
N VAL A 22 -18.76 -16.77 26.40
CA VAL A 22 -18.55 -16.27 25.04
C VAL A 22 -19.32 -14.95 24.94
N GLY A 23 -18.62 -13.84 25.18
CA GLY A 23 -19.14 -12.51 24.95
C GLY A 23 -19.51 -12.35 23.49
N LEU A 24 -20.81 -12.34 23.22
CA LEU A 24 -21.41 -11.87 21.97
C LEU A 24 -21.13 -10.37 21.88
N PHE A 25 -19.94 -9.99 21.42
CA PHE A 25 -19.71 -8.64 20.95
C PHE A 25 -20.57 -8.44 19.70
N PRO A 26 -21.48 -7.46 19.68
CA PRO A 26 -22.17 -7.11 18.44
C PRO A 26 -21.10 -6.67 17.46
N VAL A 27 -20.87 -7.47 16.43
CA VAL A 27 -20.14 -7.05 15.25
C VAL A 27 -20.99 -5.92 14.67
N CYS A 28 -20.55 -4.67 14.91
CA CYS A 28 -21.10 -3.52 14.20
C CYS A 28 -20.85 -3.77 12.72
N SER A 29 -21.87 -4.29 12.04
CA SER A 29 -21.92 -4.31 10.59
C SER A 29 -21.96 -2.87 10.15
N PHE A 30 -20.81 -2.33 9.75
CA PHE A 30 -20.76 -1.07 9.02
C PHE A 30 -21.51 -1.31 7.71
N ALA A 31 -22.79 -0.96 7.69
CA ALA A 31 -23.56 -0.92 6.46
C ALA A 31 -22.77 -0.05 5.49
N GLN A 32 -22.22 -0.68 4.46
CA GLN A 32 -21.48 0.00 3.42
C GLN A 32 -22.46 1.01 2.82
N VAL A 33 -22.14 2.29 2.93
CA VAL A 33 -22.93 3.36 2.33
C VAL A 33 -22.87 3.15 0.81
N ALA A 34 -23.86 2.45 0.29
CA ALA A 34 -23.90 2.00 -1.09
C ALA A 34 -24.52 3.11 -1.93
N VAL A 35 -23.70 3.78 -2.73
CA VAL A 35 -24.16 4.66 -3.80
C VAL A 35 -24.31 3.80 -5.06
N ASP A 36 -25.49 3.83 -5.68
CA ASP A 36 -25.77 3.03 -6.88
C ASP A 36 -24.87 3.48 -8.04
N ALA A 37 -24.39 2.52 -8.83
CA ALA A 37 -23.61 2.81 -10.02
C ALA A 37 -24.44 3.53 -11.10
N ALA A 38 -25.71 3.19 -11.25
CA ALA A 38 -26.61 3.78 -12.23
C ALA A 38 -26.81 5.28 -11.95
N ASP A 39 -27.04 5.64 -10.68
CA ASP A 39 -27.20 7.04 -10.26
C ASP A 39 -25.94 7.85 -10.51
N VAL A 40 -24.77 7.28 -10.20
CA VAL A 40 -23.47 7.94 -10.45
C VAL A 40 -23.22 8.16 -11.95
N ILE A 41 -23.58 7.19 -12.80
CA ILE A 41 -23.46 7.34 -14.27
C ILE A 41 -24.42 8.44 -14.75
N SER A 42 -25.69 8.36 -14.36
CA SER A 42 -26.73 9.32 -14.74
C SER A 42 -26.36 10.75 -14.35
N SER A 43 -25.95 10.96 -13.09
CA SER A 43 -25.54 12.26 -12.59
C SER A 43 -24.29 12.79 -13.30
N PHE A 44 -23.31 11.92 -13.58
CA PHE A 44 -22.14 12.31 -14.35
C PHE A 44 -22.52 12.75 -15.78
N ASP A 45 -23.34 11.97 -16.48
CA ASP A 45 -23.74 12.27 -17.86
C ASP A 45 -24.50 13.59 -17.95
N LYS A 46 -25.33 13.91 -16.94
CA LYS A 46 -26.08 15.16 -16.85
C LYS A 46 -25.21 16.37 -16.49
N ASN A 47 -24.25 16.22 -15.58
CA ASN A 47 -23.59 17.36 -14.93
C ASN A 47 -22.12 17.56 -15.30
N ALA A 48 -21.48 16.61 -15.98
CA ALA A 48 -20.07 16.72 -16.34
C ALA A 48 -19.77 17.84 -17.35
N ASP A 49 -20.77 18.29 -18.12
CA ASP A 49 -20.65 19.39 -19.10
C ASP A 49 -19.44 19.21 -20.06
N GLY A 50 -19.19 17.96 -20.48
CA GLY A 50 -18.07 17.61 -21.35
C GLY A 50 -16.70 17.58 -20.68
N PHE A 51 -16.61 17.77 -19.36
CA PHE A 51 -15.39 17.58 -18.59
C PHE A 51 -15.21 16.14 -18.11
N SER A 52 -13.97 15.75 -17.84
CA SER A 52 -13.65 14.41 -17.33
C SER A 52 -14.08 14.20 -15.87
N SER A 53 -14.25 12.94 -15.44
CA SER A 53 -14.47 12.58 -14.02
C SER A 53 -13.38 13.13 -13.09
N ASP A 54 -12.15 13.18 -13.59
CA ASP A 54 -11.00 13.75 -12.91
C ASP A 54 -11.18 15.26 -12.66
N GLU A 55 -11.85 15.97 -13.56
CA GLU A 55 -12.15 17.40 -13.43
C GLU A 55 -13.32 17.63 -12.47
N VAL A 56 -14.38 16.79 -12.54
CA VAL A 56 -15.49 16.79 -11.56
C VAL A 56 -14.97 16.62 -10.14
N LEU A 57 -13.93 15.80 -9.94
CA LEU A 57 -13.33 15.59 -8.64
C LEU A 57 -12.66 16.86 -8.08
N ILE A 58 -12.01 17.67 -8.91
CA ILE A 58 -11.15 18.78 -8.46
C ILE A 58 -11.78 20.17 -8.59
N ASN A 59 -12.76 20.35 -9.47
CA ASN A 59 -13.47 21.62 -9.67
C ASN A 59 -14.72 21.68 -8.78
N ASP A 60 -14.84 22.68 -7.90
CA ASP A 60 -15.95 22.73 -6.94
C ASP A 60 -17.29 22.94 -7.60
N THR A 61 -17.38 23.74 -8.66
CA THR A 61 -18.64 23.94 -9.40
C THR A 61 -19.15 22.65 -10.01
N LEU A 62 -18.27 21.87 -10.67
CA LEU A 62 -18.64 20.58 -11.25
C LEU A 62 -18.96 19.55 -10.18
N ARG A 63 -18.16 19.52 -9.10
CA ARG A 63 -18.38 18.64 -7.95
C ARG A 63 -19.74 18.89 -7.31
N SER A 64 -20.07 20.14 -7.01
CA SER A 64 -21.33 20.51 -6.37
C SER A 64 -22.53 20.16 -7.25
N ARG A 65 -22.45 20.38 -8.58
CA ARG A 65 -23.52 19.96 -9.50
C ARG A 65 -23.71 18.44 -9.53
N PHE A 66 -22.61 17.69 -9.59
CA PHE A 66 -22.65 16.23 -9.56
C PHE A 66 -23.25 15.69 -8.26
N LEU A 67 -22.84 16.22 -7.11
CA LEU A 67 -23.34 15.78 -5.80
C LEU A 67 -24.79 16.18 -5.57
N ALA A 68 -25.19 17.41 -5.94
CA ALA A 68 -26.56 17.89 -5.80
C ALA A 68 -27.57 17.07 -6.63
N ASP A 69 -27.14 16.48 -7.75
CA ASP A 69 -28.00 15.60 -8.53
C ASP A 69 -28.12 14.18 -7.94
N LEU A 70 -27.20 13.80 -7.05
CA LEU A 70 -27.27 12.57 -6.27
C LEU A 70 -27.99 12.77 -4.92
N GLU A 71 -28.22 14.02 -4.51
CA GLU A 71 -29.07 14.35 -3.38
C GLU A 71 -30.51 14.03 -3.74
N THR A 72 -31.16 13.18 -2.94
CA THR A 72 -32.59 12.95 -3.02
C THR A 72 -33.30 13.92 -2.07
N ASP A 73 -33.74 13.45 -0.91
CA ASP A 73 -34.50 14.25 0.05
C ASP A 73 -33.61 14.89 1.14
N GLN A 74 -32.34 14.50 1.23
CA GLN A 74 -31.39 14.99 2.22
C GLN A 74 -30.01 15.24 1.59
N PRO A 75 -29.26 16.25 2.08
CA PRO A 75 -27.88 16.45 1.68
C PRO A 75 -27.05 15.20 1.92
N LEU A 76 -26.13 14.90 1.00
CA LEU A 76 -25.25 13.74 1.16
C LEU A 76 -24.38 13.92 2.39
N GLY A 77 -24.38 12.93 3.28
CA GLY A 77 -23.42 12.86 4.36
C GLY A 77 -22.00 12.69 3.81
N ARG A 78 -20.99 13.06 4.61
CA ARG A 78 -19.56 12.94 4.28
C ARG A 78 -19.20 11.59 3.63
N GLU A 79 -19.67 10.50 4.22
CA GLU A 79 -19.37 9.15 3.73
C GLU A 79 -20.03 8.84 2.38
N GLN A 80 -21.24 9.35 2.14
CA GLN A 80 -21.94 9.21 0.86
C GLN A 80 -21.24 10.01 -0.23
N GLU A 81 -20.87 11.26 0.04
CA GLU A 81 -20.10 12.09 -0.89
C GLU A 81 -18.77 11.42 -1.28
N ARG A 82 -18.02 10.96 -0.26
CA ARG A 82 -16.78 10.22 -0.47
C ARG A 82 -17.01 8.97 -1.32
N ALA A 83 -18.03 8.18 -1.00
CA ALA A 83 -18.37 6.96 -1.74
C ALA A 83 -18.75 7.25 -3.19
N ALA A 84 -19.59 8.25 -3.45
CA ALA A 84 -20.04 8.63 -4.79
C ALA A 84 -18.87 9.02 -5.71
N LEU A 85 -17.95 9.84 -5.20
CA LEU A 85 -16.80 10.31 -5.97
C LEU A 85 -15.76 9.21 -6.22
N LEU A 86 -15.54 8.34 -5.23
CA LEU A 86 -14.68 7.16 -5.44
C LEU A 86 -15.32 6.18 -6.44
N LYS A 87 -16.63 5.98 -6.38
CA LYS A 87 -17.39 5.17 -7.34
C LYS A 87 -17.29 5.72 -8.75
N LEU A 88 -17.39 7.04 -8.92
CA LEU A 88 -17.20 7.72 -10.20
C LEU A 88 -15.83 7.39 -10.82
N LEU A 89 -14.75 7.45 -10.03
CA LEU A 89 -13.41 7.09 -10.50
C LEU A 89 -13.27 5.59 -10.84
N GLN A 90 -13.94 4.71 -10.09
CA GLN A 90 -13.97 3.28 -10.38
C GLN A 90 -14.68 2.98 -11.70
N LEU A 91 -15.86 3.57 -11.92
CA LEU A 91 -16.64 3.41 -13.14
C LEU A 91 -15.87 3.90 -14.38
N ARG A 92 -15.17 5.03 -14.24
CA ARG A 92 -14.25 5.52 -15.28
C ARG A 92 -13.15 4.51 -15.59
N LYS A 93 -12.48 3.96 -14.56
CA LYS A 93 -11.41 2.95 -14.73
C LYS A 93 -11.93 1.66 -15.39
N ALA A 94 -13.19 1.30 -15.13
CA ALA A 94 -13.86 0.16 -15.71
C ALA A 94 -14.43 0.43 -17.12
N GLY A 95 -14.27 1.64 -17.68
CA GLY A 95 -14.79 2.00 -19.00
C GLY A 95 -16.32 2.08 -19.06
N LYS A 96 -16.99 2.32 -17.93
CA LYS A 96 -18.46 2.37 -17.83
C LYS A 96 -19.05 3.76 -18.02
N LEU A 97 -18.22 4.81 -18.02
CA LEU A 97 -18.65 6.16 -18.37
C LEU A 97 -18.59 6.32 -19.90
N THR A 98 -19.75 6.42 -20.54
CA THR A 98 -19.88 6.49 -22.00
C THR A 98 -19.90 7.92 -22.54
N SER A 99 -20.17 8.91 -21.68
CA SER A 99 -20.17 10.32 -22.07
C SER A 99 -18.83 10.80 -22.63
N ARG A 100 -18.90 11.53 -23.75
CA ARG A 100 -17.72 12.09 -24.41
C ARG A 100 -17.19 13.28 -23.61
N THR A 101 -15.92 13.24 -23.21
CA THR A 101 -15.27 14.31 -22.43
C THR A 101 -14.26 15.07 -23.29
N THR A 102 -14.65 16.24 -23.78
CA THR A 102 -13.87 17.05 -24.74
C THR A 102 -13.23 18.28 -24.10
N LYS A 103 -13.77 18.76 -22.97
CA LYS A 103 -13.28 19.98 -22.30
C LYS A 103 -12.11 19.67 -21.37
N ARG A 104 -11.23 20.66 -21.21
CA ARG A 104 -10.08 20.63 -20.30
C ARG A 104 -10.15 21.83 -19.37
N GLY A 105 -9.90 21.63 -18.08
CA GLY A 105 -9.76 22.74 -17.14
C GLY A 105 -8.52 23.60 -17.42
N PRO A 106 -8.46 24.82 -16.88
CA PRO A 106 -7.39 25.80 -17.13
C PRO A 106 -6.00 25.28 -16.71
N ARG A 107 -4.95 25.77 -17.36
CA ARG A 107 -3.57 25.49 -16.91
C ARG A 107 -3.35 26.15 -15.55
N VAL A 108 -2.52 25.51 -14.73
CA VAL A 108 -2.15 25.99 -13.38
C VAL A 108 -0.67 26.31 -13.38
N ASP A 109 -0.27 27.27 -12.55
CA ASP A 109 1.12 27.67 -12.41
C ASP A 109 1.97 26.49 -11.90
N ALA A 110 3.15 26.31 -12.49
CA ALA A 110 4.13 25.31 -12.08
C ALA A 110 4.66 25.59 -10.65
N ALA A 111 4.64 26.85 -10.21
CA ALA A 111 5.05 27.24 -8.86
C ALA A 111 4.21 26.58 -7.74
N VAL A 112 2.99 26.12 -8.05
CA VAL A 112 2.10 25.44 -7.07
C VAL A 112 2.56 24.00 -6.79
N ALA A 113 3.39 23.40 -7.64
CA ALA A 113 3.77 21.99 -7.52
C ALA A 113 4.46 21.60 -6.21
N PRO A 114 5.49 22.33 -5.72
CA PRO A 114 6.11 22.02 -4.44
C PRO A 114 5.13 22.16 -3.27
N ILE A 115 4.28 23.18 -3.27
CA ILE A 115 3.27 23.44 -2.23
C ILE A 115 2.27 22.27 -2.17
N ALA A 116 1.70 21.91 -3.32
CA ALA A 116 0.74 20.82 -3.45
C ALA A 116 1.34 19.47 -3.08
N GLU A 117 2.61 19.21 -3.42
CA GLU A 117 3.30 17.98 -3.05
C GLU A 117 3.47 17.85 -1.54
N ILE A 118 3.99 18.89 -0.87
CA ILE A 118 4.20 18.89 0.58
C ILE A 118 2.87 18.67 1.30
N ALA A 119 1.84 19.46 0.95
CA ALA A 119 0.52 19.36 1.55
C ALA A 119 -0.10 17.96 1.36
N ALA A 120 -0.03 17.40 0.15
CA ALA A 120 -0.57 16.07 -0.13
C ALA A 120 0.16 14.96 0.63
N ARG A 121 1.49 15.04 0.78
CA ARG A 121 2.27 14.08 1.58
C ARG A 121 1.87 14.12 3.05
N VAL A 122 1.77 15.33 3.63
CA VAL A 122 1.35 15.51 5.03
C VAL A 122 0.00 14.86 5.30
N VAL A 123 -1.01 15.12 4.47
CA VAL A 123 -2.35 14.54 4.65
C VAL A 123 -2.35 13.03 4.40
N ALA A 124 -1.64 12.56 3.36
CA ALA A 124 -1.56 11.13 3.03
C ALA A 124 -0.88 10.32 4.16
N ASP A 125 0.19 10.85 4.74
CA ASP A 125 0.92 10.20 5.82
C ASP A 125 0.15 10.26 7.15
N ARG A 126 -0.50 11.38 7.46
CA ARG A 126 -1.29 11.53 8.69
C ARG A 126 -2.48 10.57 8.73
N HIS A 127 -3.19 10.42 7.61
CA HIS A 127 -4.42 9.63 7.55
C HIS A 127 -4.24 8.24 6.94
N GLN A 128 -3.04 7.91 6.43
CA GLN A 128 -2.73 6.63 5.78
C GLN A 128 -3.67 6.31 4.60
N VAL A 129 -3.98 7.31 3.79
CA VAL A 129 -4.95 7.22 2.66
C VAL A 129 -4.32 7.52 1.31
N THR A 130 -5.02 7.17 0.24
CA THR A 130 -4.60 7.47 -1.14
C THR A 130 -4.96 8.89 -1.56
N THR A 131 -4.29 9.42 -2.59
CA THR A 131 -4.66 10.71 -3.19
C THR A 131 -6.10 10.74 -3.71
N ASP A 132 -6.60 9.63 -4.28
CA ASP A 132 -7.99 9.54 -4.74
C ASP A 132 -8.95 9.76 -3.54
N THR A 133 -8.62 9.22 -2.36
CA THR A 133 -9.38 9.43 -1.12
C THR A 133 -9.29 10.85 -0.59
N ILE A 134 -8.09 11.46 -0.60
CA ILE A 134 -7.89 12.86 -0.15
C ILE A 134 -8.77 13.82 -0.96
N LEU A 135 -8.84 13.63 -2.29
CA LEU A 135 -9.61 14.50 -3.17
C LEU A 135 -11.13 14.24 -3.10
N ALA A 136 -11.53 13.02 -2.74
CA ALA A 136 -12.93 12.60 -2.67
C ALA A 136 -13.60 12.92 -1.32
N ASP A 137 -12.88 12.81 -0.20
CA ASP A 137 -13.43 13.10 1.13
C ASP A 137 -13.44 14.62 1.39
N PRO A 138 -14.60 15.24 1.71
CA PRO A 138 -14.69 16.69 1.92
C PRO A 138 -13.81 17.20 3.07
N LEU A 139 -13.61 16.42 4.14
CA LEU A 139 -12.77 16.85 5.26
C LEU A 139 -11.29 16.79 4.93
N LEU A 140 -10.85 15.72 4.26
CA LEU A 140 -9.45 15.58 3.84
C LEU A 140 -9.09 16.56 2.74
N ARG A 141 -10.05 16.90 1.86
CA ARG A 141 -9.90 17.95 0.86
C ARG A 141 -9.72 19.33 1.50
N ALA A 142 -10.53 19.64 2.52
CA ALA A 142 -10.37 20.87 3.29
C ALA A 142 -9.04 20.89 4.07
N GLU A 143 -8.61 19.74 4.59
CA GLU A 143 -7.31 19.62 5.26
C GLU A 143 -6.14 19.79 4.31
N LEU A 144 -6.20 19.22 3.10
CA LEU A 144 -5.22 19.46 2.05
C LEU A 144 -5.04 20.94 1.78
N GLN A 145 -6.15 21.69 1.69
CA GLN A 145 -6.11 23.13 1.48
C GLN A 145 -5.46 23.85 2.68
N ARG A 146 -5.86 23.52 3.92
CA ARG A 146 -5.25 24.12 5.12
C ARG A 146 -3.75 23.84 5.22
N GLU A 147 -3.27 22.67 4.80
CA GLU A 147 -1.84 22.37 4.79
C GLU A 147 -1.10 23.16 3.69
N ALA A 148 -1.73 23.41 2.54
CA ALA A 148 -1.17 24.25 1.50
C ALA A 148 -1.07 25.73 1.96
N GLU A 149 -2.11 26.23 2.63
CA GLU A 149 -2.19 27.61 3.16
C GLU A 149 -1.14 27.93 4.22
N LYS A 150 -0.57 26.92 4.89
CA LYS A 150 0.56 27.11 5.81
C LYS A 150 1.85 27.48 5.08
N ILE A 151 1.98 27.12 3.80
CA ILE A 151 3.15 27.39 2.97
C ILE A 151 2.93 28.69 2.19
N ASP A 152 1.74 28.83 1.60
CA ASP A 152 1.33 30.03 0.86
C ASP A 152 -0.16 30.30 1.12
N ARG A 153 -0.44 31.40 1.83
CA ARG A 153 -1.80 31.75 2.28
C ARG A 153 -2.77 32.06 1.14
N ASP A 154 -2.25 32.48 -0.01
CA ASP A 154 -3.05 32.93 -1.15
C ASP A 154 -3.09 31.89 -2.28
N VAL A 155 -2.65 30.66 -2.01
CA VAL A 155 -2.60 29.59 -3.00
C VAL A 155 -3.99 29.20 -3.50
N ASP A 156 -4.20 29.25 -4.82
CA ASP A 156 -5.48 28.90 -5.44
C ASP A 156 -5.87 27.44 -5.11
N PRO A 157 -7.02 27.22 -4.45
CA PRO A 157 -7.46 25.87 -4.10
C PRO A 157 -7.61 24.94 -5.30
N TYR A 158 -8.08 25.44 -6.44
CA TYR A 158 -8.22 24.64 -7.65
C TYR A 158 -6.83 24.21 -8.17
N ALA A 159 -5.86 25.13 -8.20
CA ALA A 159 -4.49 24.85 -8.59
C ALA A 159 -3.83 23.77 -7.71
N VAL A 160 -4.02 23.82 -6.38
CA VAL A 160 -3.53 22.77 -5.47
C VAL A 160 -4.09 21.41 -5.87
N ARG A 161 -5.41 21.28 -5.96
CA ARG A 161 -6.10 20.00 -6.25
C ARG A 161 -5.74 19.45 -7.62
N LYS A 162 -5.68 20.32 -8.63
CA LYS A 162 -5.24 19.94 -9.98
C LYS A 162 -3.80 19.43 -9.98
N THR A 163 -2.92 20.09 -9.23
CA THR A 163 -1.52 19.72 -9.16
C THR A 163 -1.33 18.40 -8.42
N VAL A 164 -2.04 18.18 -7.30
CA VAL A 164 -2.09 16.89 -6.60
C VAL A 164 -2.54 15.76 -7.53
N LEU A 165 -3.59 15.96 -8.31
CA LEU A 165 -4.05 14.99 -9.30
C LEU A 165 -2.98 14.70 -10.37
N ASN A 166 -2.27 15.72 -10.84
CA ASN A 166 -1.16 15.57 -11.80
C ASN A 166 0.02 14.80 -11.20
N LEU A 167 0.41 15.08 -9.96
CA LEU A 167 1.47 14.36 -9.25
C LEU A 167 1.09 12.90 -9.07
N ARG A 168 -0.18 12.60 -8.74
CA ARG A 168 -0.72 11.23 -8.70
C ARG A 168 -0.65 10.54 -10.06
N LYS A 169 -1.02 11.22 -11.16
CA LYS A 169 -0.92 10.66 -12.53
C LYS A 169 0.53 10.35 -12.92
N LYS A 170 1.47 11.21 -12.52
CA LYS A 170 2.92 11.02 -12.69
C LYS A 170 3.52 10.01 -11.70
N ARG A 171 2.74 9.51 -10.74
CA ARG A 171 3.21 8.65 -9.63
C ARG A 171 4.31 9.30 -8.79
N ALA A 172 4.33 10.63 -8.72
CA ALA A 172 5.33 11.42 -7.97
C ALA A 172 5.04 11.44 -6.46
N LEU A 173 3.78 11.25 -6.05
CA LEU A 173 3.38 11.14 -4.64
C LEU A 173 3.56 9.72 -4.06
N LYS A 174 4.30 8.84 -4.74
CA LYS A 174 4.59 7.52 -4.16
C LYS A 174 5.32 7.75 -2.83
N PRO A 175 4.91 7.05 -1.75
CA PRO A 175 5.57 7.20 -0.46
C PRO A 175 7.05 6.93 -0.65
N GLU A 176 7.89 7.71 0.03
CA GLU A 176 9.24 7.27 0.33
C GLU A 176 9.10 6.01 1.19
N LEU A 177 8.99 4.84 0.55
CA LEU A 177 8.93 3.57 1.26
C LEU A 177 10.13 3.43 2.20
N VAL A 178 11.25 4.08 1.88
CA VAL A 178 12.41 4.18 2.75
C VAL A 178 12.04 4.65 4.17
N LEU A 179 11.15 5.64 4.33
CA LEU A 179 10.72 6.12 5.65
C LEU A 179 9.74 5.16 6.33
N ARG A 180 8.86 4.48 5.57
CA ARG A 180 7.90 3.52 6.14
C ARG A 180 8.55 2.18 6.50
N VAL A 181 9.60 1.76 5.78
CA VAL A 181 10.32 0.49 5.97
C VAL A 181 11.37 0.58 7.08
N ALA A 182 11.77 1.79 7.49
CA ALA A 182 12.62 1.99 8.66
C ALA A 182 11.98 1.46 9.97
N ASN A 183 10.64 1.47 10.04
CA ASN A 183 9.89 1.08 11.23
C ASN A 183 9.39 -0.38 11.23
N TRP A 184 9.81 -1.23 10.29
CA TRP A 184 9.31 -2.62 10.20
C TRP A 184 10.13 -3.63 11.01
N GLU A 185 11.01 -3.16 11.89
CA GLU A 185 11.88 -4.02 12.72
C GLU A 185 12.60 -5.11 11.91
N ARG A 186 13.02 -4.76 10.68
CA ARG A 186 13.62 -5.72 9.77
C ARG A 186 14.97 -6.21 10.32
N ASN A 187 15.18 -7.51 10.27
CA ASN A 187 16.49 -8.11 10.51
C ASN A 187 17.23 -8.21 9.17
N ILE A 188 18.37 -7.54 9.07
CA ILE A 188 19.23 -7.60 7.89
C ILE A 188 20.37 -8.58 8.18
N ARG A 189 20.48 -9.62 7.36
CA ARG A 189 21.55 -10.61 7.45
C ARG A 189 22.34 -10.62 6.16
N THR A 190 23.66 -10.45 6.24
CA THR A 190 24.55 -10.61 5.07
C THR A 190 25.31 -11.90 5.20
N VAL A 191 25.31 -12.71 4.13
CA VAL A 191 25.95 -14.03 4.10
C VAL A 191 26.68 -14.24 2.78
N THR A 192 27.70 -15.08 2.77
CA THR A 192 28.31 -15.60 1.53
C THR A 192 27.38 -16.60 0.82
N LEU A 193 27.68 -16.95 -0.43
CA LEU A 193 26.92 -17.98 -1.15
C LEU A 193 26.99 -19.35 -0.45
N ASP A 194 28.11 -19.71 0.16
CA ASP A 194 28.26 -20.99 0.87
C ASP A 194 27.50 -21.03 2.19
N GLU A 195 27.51 -19.93 2.93
CA GLU A 195 26.64 -19.77 4.09
C GLU A 195 25.17 -19.82 3.70
N LEU A 196 24.78 -19.14 2.61
CA LEU A 196 23.42 -19.20 2.11
C LEU A 196 22.99 -20.64 1.78
N ARG A 197 23.83 -21.43 1.09
CA ARG A 197 23.54 -22.84 0.80
C ARG A 197 23.26 -23.65 2.06
N ARG A 198 24.04 -23.43 3.12
CA ARG A 198 23.82 -24.09 4.43
C ARG A 198 22.53 -23.63 5.09
N LEU A 199 22.24 -22.33 5.06
CA LEU A 199 21.03 -21.77 5.66
C LEU A 199 19.76 -22.22 4.96
N LEU A 200 19.78 -22.37 3.65
CA LEU A 200 18.63 -22.87 2.89
C LEU A 200 18.21 -24.29 3.32
N GLN A 201 19.11 -25.05 3.95
CA GLN A 201 18.84 -26.39 4.46
C GLN A 201 18.38 -26.41 5.92
N SER A 202 18.82 -25.45 6.74
CA SER A 202 18.65 -25.49 8.20
C SER A 202 17.82 -24.37 8.81
N ASP A 203 17.61 -23.26 8.08
CA ASP A 203 17.00 -22.05 8.63
C ASP A 203 15.56 -21.87 8.13
N ASP A 204 14.60 -22.28 8.96
CA ASP A 204 13.17 -22.14 8.66
C ASP A 204 12.73 -20.67 8.57
N THR A 205 13.53 -19.73 9.08
CA THR A 205 13.25 -18.30 8.92
C THR A 205 13.34 -17.80 7.48
N LEU A 206 13.84 -18.62 6.55
CA LEU A 206 13.83 -18.31 5.12
C LEU A 206 12.55 -18.80 4.43
N ARG A 207 11.69 -19.59 5.09
CA ARG A 207 10.41 -20.08 4.54
C ARG A 207 9.28 -19.06 4.66
N ARG A 208 9.61 -17.76 4.55
CA ARG A 208 8.67 -16.63 4.68
C ARG A 208 8.96 -15.55 3.65
N PRO A 209 8.05 -14.58 3.48
CA PRO A 209 8.28 -13.47 2.58
C PRO A 209 9.45 -12.59 3.03
N GLY A 210 10.16 -12.01 2.06
CA GLY A 210 11.26 -11.08 2.34
C GLY A 210 11.90 -10.51 1.07
N ILE A 211 12.98 -9.75 1.26
CA ILE A 211 13.79 -9.19 0.16
C ILE A 211 15.20 -9.77 0.15
N TYR A 212 15.62 -10.05 -1.06
CA TYR A 212 16.90 -10.43 -1.62
C TYR A 212 17.85 -9.37 -2.15
N LEU A 213 19.14 -9.34 -1.81
CA LEU A 213 20.11 -8.57 -2.60
C LEU A 213 21.40 -9.37 -2.82
N PHE A 214 21.75 -9.64 -4.07
CA PHE A 214 23.07 -10.14 -4.44
C PHE A 214 24.03 -8.97 -4.63
N ARG A 215 25.24 -9.07 -4.09
CA ARG A 215 26.27 -8.03 -4.14
C ARG A 215 27.65 -8.65 -4.38
N SER A 216 28.48 -7.97 -5.14
CA SER A 216 29.93 -8.20 -5.22
C SER A 216 30.70 -6.91 -4.90
N GLU A 217 32.02 -6.93 -5.05
CA GLU A 217 32.86 -5.73 -4.95
C GLU A 217 32.49 -4.65 -5.97
N ALA A 218 31.99 -5.05 -7.15
CA ALA A 218 31.54 -4.13 -8.20
C ALA A 218 30.21 -3.42 -7.87
N GLY A 219 29.52 -3.83 -6.80
CA GLY A 219 28.25 -3.24 -6.35
C GLY A 219 27.11 -4.25 -6.29
N TYR A 220 25.88 -3.75 -6.35
CA TYR A 220 24.69 -4.59 -6.31
C TYR A 220 24.47 -5.27 -7.67
N LEU A 221 24.29 -6.59 -7.64
CA LEU A 221 24.10 -7.41 -8.83
C LEU A 221 22.62 -7.55 -9.15
N TYR A 222 21.82 -7.90 -8.16
CA TYR A 222 20.40 -8.16 -8.33
C TYR A 222 19.64 -7.97 -7.02
N ILE A 223 18.40 -7.46 -7.11
CA ILE A 223 17.50 -7.27 -5.97
C ILE A 223 16.16 -7.90 -6.31
N GLY A 224 15.57 -8.65 -5.39
CA GLY A 224 14.32 -9.37 -5.63
C GLY A 224 13.44 -9.50 -4.40
N GLU A 225 12.11 -9.52 -4.58
CA GLU A 225 11.17 -9.96 -3.56
C GLU A 225 10.78 -11.45 -3.70
N ALA A 226 10.41 -12.07 -2.59
CA ALA A 226 9.81 -13.40 -2.61
C ALA A 226 8.69 -13.51 -1.57
N SER A 227 7.68 -14.32 -1.88
CA SER A 227 6.73 -14.85 -0.88
C SER A 227 7.35 -15.96 -0.03
N ASN A 228 8.40 -16.61 -0.53
CA ASN A 228 9.21 -17.61 0.16
C ASN A 228 10.67 -17.45 -0.26
N LEU A 229 11.50 -16.89 0.62
CA LEU A 229 12.93 -16.65 0.33
C LEU A 229 13.68 -17.94 0.03
N SER A 230 13.44 -19.00 0.80
CA SER A 230 14.14 -20.28 0.65
C SER A 230 13.93 -20.87 -0.75
N GLN A 231 12.67 -20.93 -1.19
CA GLN A 231 12.33 -21.43 -2.53
C GLN A 231 12.98 -20.56 -3.62
N ARG A 232 12.83 -19.24 -3.53
CA ARG A 232 13.31 -18.31 -4.57
C ARG A 232 14.83 -18.27 -4.67
N LEU A 233 15.54 -18.26 -3.54
CA LEU A 233 17.00 -18.29 -3.51
C LEU A 233 17.54 -19.64 -4.00
N THR A 234 16.86 -20.75 -3.67
CA THR A 234 17.20 -22.06 -4.24
C THR A 234 17.09 -22.06 -5.77
N THR A 235 16.04 -21.45 -6.33
CA THR A 235 15.91 -21.27 -7.78
C THR A 235 17.11 -20.50 -8.34
N HIS A 236 17.49 -19.37 -7.75
CA HIS A 236 18.66 -18.61 -8.23
C HIS A 236 19.97 -19.40 -8.21
N LEU A 237 20.18 -20.27 -7.22
CA LEU A 237 21.41 -21.04 -7.08
C LEU A 237 21.47 -22.32 -7.94
N LYS A 238 20.31 -22.82 -8.42
CA LYS A 238 20.24 -24.07 -9.21
C LYS A 238 19.83 -23.84 -10.66
N GLU A 239 18.72 -23.13 -10.85
CA GLU A 239 18.01 -22.99 -12.13
C GLU A 239 17.43 -21.58 -12.23
N SER A 240 18.28 -20.56 -12.23
CA SER A 240 17.78 -19.19 -12.23
C SER A 240 17.03 -18.91 -13.53
N ASP A 241 15.86 -18.31 -13.40
CA ASP A 241 15.10 -17.66 -14.47
C ASP A 241 15.77 -16.38 -15.03
N ARG A 242 16.99 -16.06 -14.57
CA ARG A 242 17.80 -14.92 -14.98
C ARG A 242 19.17 -15.41 -15.46
N PRO A 243 19.34 -15.73 -16.75
CA PRO A 243 20.55 -16.37 -17.28
C PRO A 243 21.84 -15.61 -16.95
N SER A 244 21.83 -14.28 -17.10
CA SER A 244 23.00 -13.43 -16.82
C SER A 244 23.41 -13.44 -15.34
N LEU A 245 22.43 -13.47 -14.43
CA LEU A 245 22.70 -13.59 -13.00
C LEU A 245 23.23 -15.00 -12.68
N ALA A 246 22.61 -16.07 -13.21
CA ALA A 246 23.08 -17.44 -12.99
C ALA A 246 24.53 -17.62 -13.40
N GLN A 247 24.89 -17.13 -14.59
CA GLN A 247 26.24 -17.19 -15.11
C GLN A 247 27.23 -16.46 -14.20
N TYR A 248 26.84 -15.30 -13.67
CA TYR A 248 27.68 -14.55 -12.75
C TYR A 248 27.85 -15.27 -11.40
N LEU A 249 26.77 -15.86 -10.86
CA LEU A 249 26.81 -16.61 -9.60
C LEU A 249 27.60 -17.92 -9.70
N ALA A 250 27.73 -18.50 -10.90
CA ALA A 250 28.49 -19.72 -11.16
C ALA A 250 29.93 -19.46 -11.66
N GLY A 251 30.28 -18.21 -11.95
CA GLY A 251 31.59 -17.83 -12.48
C GLY A 251 32.68 -17.72 -11.42
N GLU A 252 33.90 -17.37 -11.85
CA GLU A 252 35.09 -17.24 -11.00
C GLU A 252 34.93 -16.25 -9.83
N ASN A 253 34.02 -15.30 -9.96
CA ASN A 253 33.75 -14.30 -8.92
C ASN A 253 32.82 -14.79 -7.79
N ALA A 254 32.31 -16.03 -7.85
CA ALA A 254 31.31 -16.54 -6.91
C ALA A 254 31.71 -16.39 -5.44
N GLU A 255 33.00 -16.54 -5.11
CA GLU A 255 33.53 -16.45 -3.75
C GLU A 255 33.43 -15.04 -3.15
N THR A 256 33.40 -14.01 -4.00
CA THR A 256 33.26 -12.60 -3.58
C THR A 256 31.81 -12.15 -3.41
N ILE A 257 30.86 -13.02 -3.75
CA ILE A 257 29.44 -12.68 -3.77
C ILE A 257 28.85 -12.87 -2.38
N THR A 258 28.20 -11.82 -1.92
CA THR A 258 27.38 -11.83 -0.70
C THR A 258 25.91 -11.66 -1.04
N VAL A 259 25.07 -12.17 -0.15
CA VAL A 259 23.61 -12.05 -0.21
C VAL A 259 23.14 -11.37 1.06
N GLU A 260 22.53 -10.20 0.88
CA GLU A 260 21.86 -9.46 1.94
C GLU A 260 20.38 -9.87 1.96
N LEU A 261 19.91 -10.37 3.10
CA LEU A 261 18.56 -10.86 3.34
C LEU A 261 17.84 -9.89 4.27
N HIS A 262 16.74 -9.32 3.81
CA HIS A 262 15.86 -8.51 4.65
C HIS A 262 14.70 -9.37 5.11
N LEU A 263 14.79 -9.82 6.36
CA LEU A 263 13.78 -10.63 7.02
C LEU A 263 12.88 -9.72 7.83
N PHE A 264 11.57 -9.91 7.69
CA PHE A 264 10.58 -9.11 8.40
C PHE A 264 9.83 -9.94 9.44
N PRO A 265 9.35 -9.31 10.53
CA PRO A 265 8.39 -9.93 11.43
C PRO A 265 7.16 -10.47 10.69
N ILE A 266 6.55 -11.54 11.20
CA ILE A 266 5.40 -12.22 10.58
C ILE A 266 4.19 -11.30 10.43
N ASP A 267 4.02 -10.40 11.38
CA ASP A 267 2.94 -9.42 11.48
C ASP A 267 3.23 -8.13 10.71
N SER A 268 4.46 -7.96 10.18
CA SER A 268 4.84 -6.75 9.45
C SER A 268 4.03 -6.54 8.16
N PRO A 269 3.93 -5.28 7.69
CA PRO A 269 3.31 -4.96 6.40
C PRO A 269 3.95 -5.69 5.20
N ALA A 270 5.20 -6.13 5.33
CA ALA A 270 5.91 -6.89 4.30
C ALA A 270 5.29 -8.27 4.01
N LYS A 271 4.28 -8.74 4.75
CA LYS A 271 3.48 -9.89 4.32
C LYS A 271 2.70 -9.62 3.03
N ASN A 272 2.35 -8.36 2.76
CA ASN A 272 1.63 -7.96 1.55
C ASN A 272 2.59 -7.79 0.36
N VAL A 273 2.29 -8.46 -0.77
CA VAL A 273 3.12 -8.43 -1.99
C VAL A 273 3.28 -7.03 -2.56
N THR A 274 2.24 -6.21 -2.54
CA THR A 274 2.28 -4.83 -3.06
C THR A 274 3.28 -3.99 -2.27
N VAL A 275 3.33 -4.20 -0.96
CA VAL A 275 4.24 -3.50 -0.05
C VAL A 275 5.68 -3.94 -0.30
N ARG A 276 5.95 -5.25 -0.40
CA ARG A 276 7.29 -5.76 -0.72
C ARG A 276 7.79 -5.30 -2.08
N ARG A 277 6.96 -5.38 -3.12
CA ARG A 277 7.31 -4.92 -4.48
C ARG A 277 7.66 -3.44 -4.53
N ALA A 278 6.96 -2.64 -3.72
CA ALA A 278 7.26 -1.24 -3.63
C ALA A 278 8.61 -1.00 -2.91
N TYR A 279 8.92 -1.77 -1.87
CA TYR A 279 10.22 -1.71 -1.18
C TYR A 279 11.37 -2.21 -2.08
N GLU A 280 11.17 -3.32 -2.79
CA GLU A 280 12.06 -3.83 -3.83
C GLU A 280 12.34 -2.75 -4.90
N SER A 281 11.29 -2.09 -5.40
CA SER A 281 11.43 -1.03 -6.40
C SER A 281 12.30 0.13 -5.89
N GLU A 282 12.16 0.51 -4.62
CA GLU A 282 13.00 1.54 -4.01
C GLU A 282 14.45 1.12 -3.83
N LEU A 283 14.69 -0.13 -3.45
CA LEU A 283 16.04 -0.67 -3.37
C LEU A 283 16.69 -0.73 -4.76
N ILE A 284 15.97 -1.17 -5.79
CA ILE A 284 16.46 -1.14 -7.18
C ILE A 284 16.79 0.29 -7.60
N ARG A 285 15.92 1.25 -7.30
CA ARG A 285 16.12 2.68 -7.64
C ARG A 285 17.36 3.26 -6.97
N SER A 286 17.56 2.98 -5.68
CA SER A 286 18.64 3.57 -4.86
C SER A 286 19.98 2.85 -5.00
N ARG A 287 19.97 1.56 -5.29
CA ARG A 287 21.18 0.71 -5.34
C ARG A 287 21.66 0.40 -6.76
N LEU A 288 20.85 0.70 -7.77
CA LEU A 288 21.16 0.56 -9.20
C LEU A 288 21.78 -0.81 -9.57
N PRO A 289 21.12 -1.94 -9.23
CA PRO A 289 21.68 -3.26 -9.49
C PRO A 289 21.83 -3.57 -10.98
N ILE A 290 22.91 -4.29 -11.32
CA ILE A 290 23.34 -4.55 -12.71
C ILE A 290 22.32 -5.38 -13.50
N PHE A 291 21.74 -6.42 -12.90
CA PHE A 291 20.92 -7.42 -13.58
C PHE A 291 19.41 -7.24 -13.40
N ASN A 292 18.95 -6.20 -12.70
CA ASN A 292 17.52 -5.88 -12.68
C ASN A 292 17.14 -5.17 -13.97
N VAL A 293 16.17 -5.71 -14.69
CA VAL A 293 15.51 -4.98 -15.78
C VAL A 293 14.74 -3.83 -15.15
N ARG A 294 15.15 -2.59 -15.45
CA ARG A 294 14.45 -1.40 -14.98
C ARG A 294 13.03 -1.42 -15.59
N PRO A 295 11.98 -1.36 -14.76
CA PRO A 295 10.61 -1.25 -15.25
C PRO A 295 10.32 0.11 -15.89
#